data_AF-A0A2S7QMY2-F1
#
_entry.id   AF-A0A2S7QMY2-F1
#
_cell.length_a   1.000
_cell.length_b   1.000
_cell.length_c   1.000
_cell.angle_alpha   90.00
_cell.angle_beta   90.00
_cell.angle_gamma   90.00
#
_symmetry.space_group_name_H-M   'P 1'
#
loop_
_entity.id
_entity.type
_entity.pdbx_description
1 polymer ?
#
loop_
_entity_poly.entity_id
_entity_poly.type
_entity_poly.pdbx_seq_one_letter_code
_entity_poly.pdbx_strand_id
1 'polypeptide(L)'
;MAELSSMAPTAGGQYHWVSILAPHNSRKFFSYIIGWLTMVGWQAIVASGGYLSASLIQGLMVMNNASYVPQRWQLVLLYWAMIAFSIAVNTLISALLPRVESVILIIHTVGFFGILVPLVYWAPHGSASDVFTLFLNQGGWSTQTLSFFVGIIGPVFSLLGEEMAFHITLNN
;
A
#
# COMPACT_ATOMS: atom_id res chain seq x y z
N MET A 1 -8.03 12.01 11.34
CA MET A 1 -8.91 10.91 11.83
C MET A 1 -8.89 10.69 13.35
N ALA A 2 -7.90 11.21 14.08
CA ALA A 2 -7.86 11.13 15.56
C ALA A 2 -9.06 11.79 16.26
N GLU A 3 -9.55 12.91 15.75
CA GLU A 3 -10.70 13.62 16.34
C GLU A 3 -12.00 12.79 16.28
N LEU A 4 -12.34 12.23 15.12
CA LEU A 4 -13.55 11.42 14.94
C LEU A 4 -13.49 10.07 15.66
N SER A 5 -12.32 9.44 15.71
CA SER A 5 -12.12 8.20 16.47
C SER A 5 -12.22 8.42 17.98
N SER A 6 -11.84 9.60 18.49
CA SER A 6 -12.04 9.98 19.90
C SER A 6 -13.51 10.30 20.25
N MET A 7 -14.27 10.86 19.30
CA MET A 7 -15.67 11.25 19.51
C MET A 7 -16.66 10.08 19.39
N ALA A 8 -16.40 9.12 18.49
CA ALA A 8 -17.30 8.00 18.23
C ALA A 8 -16.50 6.73 17.86
N PRO A 9 -15.91 6.03 18.85
CA PRO A 9 -15.23 4.75 18.64
C PRO A 9 -16.30 3.67 18.39
N THR A 10 -16.62 3.43 17.12
CA THR A 10 -17.63 2.43 16.74
C THR A 10 -17.05 1.43 15.76
N ALA A 11 -17.45 0.16 15.88
CA ALA A 11 -17.07 -0.93 14.97
C ALA A 11 -17.53 -0.70 13.51
N GLY A 12 -18.39 0.31 13.29
CA GLY A 12 -18.93 0.65 11.99
C GLY A 12 -18.01 1.48 11.08
N GLY A 13 -16.77 1.74 11.47
CA GLY A 13 -15.76 2.39 10.63
C GLY A 13 -16.22 3.70 9.95
N GLN A 14 -15.67 3.99 8.78
CA GLN A 14 -15.90 5.23 8.03
C GLN A 14 -17.38 5.44 7.62
N TYR A 15 -18.12 4.36 7.32
CA TYR A 15 -19.53 4.49 6.93
C TYR A 15 -20.43 4.92 8.09
N HIS A 16 -20.10 4.55 9.33
CA HIS A 16 -20.84 5.00 10.51
C HIS A 16 -20.62 6.50 10.77
N TRP A 17 -19.38 6.99 10.64
CA TRP A 17 -19.06 8.41 10.79
C TRP A 17 -19.71 9.27 9.71
N VAL A 18 -19.72 8.79 8.46
CA VAL A 18 -20.45 9.44 7.37
C VAL A 18 -21.95 9.47 7.68
N SER A 19 -22.47 8.43 8.31
CA SER A 19 -23.86 8.43 8.73
C SER A 19 -24.15 9.49 9.80
N ILE A 20 -23.23 9.74 10.73
CA ILE A 20 -23.39 10.76 11.79
C ILE A 20 -23.30 12.18 11.21
N LEU A 21 -22.41 12.41 10.25
CA LEU A 21 -22.12 13.73 9.67
C LEU A 21 -23.05 14.12 8.50
N ALA A 22 -23.64 13.15 7.81
CA ALA A 22 -24.47 13.41 6.63
C ALA A 22 -25.88 13.95 6.99
N PRO A 23 -26.44 14.85 6.17
CA PRO A 23 -27.82 15.34 6.35
C PRO A 23 -28.83 14.18 6.37
N HIS A 24 -29.88 14.31 7.19
CA HIS A 24 -30.89 13.26 7.44
C HIS A 24 -31.49 12.65 6.15
N ASN A 25 -31.65 13.45 5.10
CA ASN A 25 -32.26 13.01 3.83
C ASN A 25 -31.33 12.19 2.94
N SER A 26 -30.01 12.27 3.13
CA SER A 26 -29.01 11.62 2.25
C SER A 26 -28.09 10.65 2.99
N ARG A 27 -28.25 10.51 4.32
CA ARG A 27 -27.45 9.64 5.19
C ARG A 27 -27.28 8.22 4.65
N LYS A 28 -28.37 7.59 4.21
CA LYS A 28 -28.35 6.20 3.69
C LYS A 28 -27.58 6.08 2.37
N PHE A 29 -27.76 7.05 1.47
CA PHE A 29 -27.10 7.06 0.17
C PHE A 29 -25.58 7.23 0.31
N PHE A 30 -25.13 8.23 1.07
CA PHE A 30 -23.71 8.45 1.30
C PHE A 30 -23.06 7.29 2.07
N SER A 31 -23.74 6.73 3.06
CA SER A 31 -23.22 5.56 3.79
C SER A 31 -23.06 4.34 2.86
N TYR A 32 -23.99 4.13 1.92
CA TYR A 32 -23.90 3.04 0.95
C TYR A 32 -22.75 3.22 -0.04
N ILE A 33 -22.57 4.44 -0.57
CA ILE A 33 -21.44 4.76 -1.47
C ILE A 33 -20.11 4.52 -0.75
N ILE A 34 -19.97 5.04 0.47
CA ILE A 34 -18.73 4.87 1.23
C ILE A 34 -18.47 3.40 1.53
N GLY A 35 -19.48 2.64 1.95
CA GLY A 35 -19.34 1.19 2.14
C GLY A 35 -18.86 0.46 0.88
N TRP A 36 -19.40 0.79 -0.29
CA TRP A 36 -18.94 0.21 -1.56
C TRP A 36 -17.53 0.63 -1.94
N LEU A 37 -17.19 1.90 -1.77
CA LEU A 37 -15.85 2.40 -2.05
C LEU A 37 -14.80 1.75 -1.14
N THR A 38 -15.11 1.58 0.15
CA THR A 38 -14.26 0.86 1.09
C THR A 38 -14.08 -0.59 0.66
N MET A 39 -15.15 -1.30 0.29
CA MET A 39 -15.06 -2.69 -0.19
C MET A 39 -14.18 -2.82 -1.43
N VAL A 40 -14.36 -1.94 -2.41
CA VAL A 40 -13.51 -1.91 -3.62
C VAL A 40 -12.07 -1.57 -3.27
N GLY A 41 -11.86 -0.64 -2.34
CA GLY A 41 -10.54 -0.27 -1.83
C GLY A 41 -9.79 -1.47 -1.24
N TRP A 42 -10.45 -2.27 -0.40
CA TRP A 42 -9.86 -3.50 0.15
C TRP A 42 -9.47 -4.51 -0.93
N GLN A 43 -10.33 -4.74 -1.91
CA GLN A 43 -10.00 -5.64 -3.02
C GLN A 43 -8.82 -5.11 -3.85
N ALA A 44 -8.77 -3.79 -4.09
CA ALA A 44 -7.68 -3.16 -4.79
C ALA A 44 -6.34 -3.29 -4.02
N ILE A 45 -6.34 -3.10 -2.70
CA ILE A 45 -5.14 -3.24 -1.86
C ILE A 45 -4.58 -4.67 -1.93
N VAL A 46 -5.44 -5.69 -1.80
CA VAL A 46 -5.03 -7.10 -1.90
C VAL A 46 -4.47 -7.41 -3.29
N ALA A 47 -5.14 -6.94 -4.35
CA ALA A 47 -4.67 -7.12 -5.71
C ALA A 47 -3.32 -6.42 -5.97
N SER A 48 -3.16 -5.18 -5.49
CA SER A 48 -1.90 -4.43 -5.61
C SER A 48 -0.76 -5.12 -4.86
N GLY A 49 -0.99 -5.62 -3.64
CA GLY A 49 0.02 -6.34 -2.86
C GLY A 49 0.46 -7.66 -3.50
N GLY A 50 -0.51 -8.43 -4.02
CA GLY A 50 -0.22 -9.65 -4.78
C GLY A 50 0.57 -9.36 -6.06
N TYR A 51 0.20 -8.31 -6.79
CA TYR A 51 0.89 -7.91 -8.02
C TYR A 51 2.32 -7.45 -7.76
N LEU A 52 2.54 -6.63 -6.72
CA LEU A 52 3.87 -6.17 -6.32
C LEU A 52 4.77 -7.36 -5.96
N SER A 53 4.27 -8.29 -5.15
CA SER A 53 5.02 -9.49 -4.74
C SER A 53 5.41 -10.36 -5.93
N ALA A 54 4.46 -10.62 -6.84
CA ALA A 54 4.72 -11.37 -8.07
C ALA A 54 5.76 -10.67 -8.96
N SER A 55 5.68 -9.34 -9.06
CA SER A 55 6.62 -8.53 -9.85
C SER A 55 8.03 -8.54 -9.26
N LEU A 56 8.17 -8.51 -7.94
CA LEU A 56 9.47 -8.65 -7.26
C LEU A 56 10.09 -10.02 -7.51
N ILE A 57 9.31 -11.10 -7.41
CA ILE A 57 9.77 -12.46 -7.72
C ILE A 57 10.22 -12.56 -9.19
N GLN A 58 9.45 -12.00 -10.12
CA GLN A 58 9.84 -11.98 -11.53
C GLN A 58 11.09 -11.13 -11.79
N GLY A 59 11.25 -10.02 -11.07
CA GLY A 59 12.46 -9.20 -11.10
C GLY A 59 13.69 -9.96 -10.64
N LEU A 60 13.58 -10.74 -9.56
CA LEU A 60 14.67 -11.62 -9.09
C LEU A 60 15.05 -12.67 -10.13
N MET A 61 14.08 -13.24 -10.85
CA MET A 61 14.36 -14.21 -11.92
C MET A 61 15.13 -13.59 -13.09
N VAL A 62 14.78 -12.37 -13.50
CA VAL A 62 15.52 -11.63 -14.54
C VAL A 62 16.95 -11.33 -14.09
N MET A 63 17.13 -10.96 -12.82
CA MET A 63 18.47 -10.68 -12.27
C MET A 63 19.36 -11.92 -12.17
N ASN A 64 18.77 -13.08 -11.84
CA ASN A 64 19.53 -14.31 -11.66
C ASN A 64 19.84 -15.02 -12.99
N ASN A 65 19.00 -14.86 -14.02
CA ASN A 65 19.17 -15.49 -15.31
C ASN A 65 19.06 -14.48 -16.45
N ALA A 66 20.20 -14.13 -17.04
CA ALA A 66 20.29 -13.17 -18.15
C ALA A 66 19.57 -13.62 -19.44
N SER A 67 19.25 -14.91 -19.59
CA SER A 67 18.49 -15.44 -20.73
C SER A 67 16.98 -15.50 -20.48
N TYR A 68 16.50 -15.16 -19.28
CA TYR A 68 15.09 -15.19 -18.95
C TYR A 68 14.36 -13.96 -19.52
N VAL A 69 13.42 -14.20 -20.45
CA VAL A 69 12.58 -13.14 -21.02
C VAL A 69 11.24 -13.13 -20.29
N PRO A 70 10.93 -12.12 -19.46
CA PRO A 70 9.72 -12.09 -18.67
C PRO A 70 8.48 -11.97 -19.58
N GLN A 71 7.57 -12.94 -19.45
CA GLN A 71 6.29 -12.95 -20.17
C GLN A 71 5.15 -12.51 -19.27
N ARG A 72 4.16 -11.82 -19.85
CA ARG A 72 2.98 -11.31 -19.10
C ARG A 72 2.17 -12.43 -18.44
N TRP A 73 2.03 -13.57 -19.09
CA TRP A 73 1.29 -14.71 -18.54
C TRP A 73 1.99 -15.33 -17.33
N GLN A 74 3.33 -15.30 -17.27
CA GLN A 74 4.09 -15.80 -16.12
C GLN A 74 3.81 -14.94 -14.89
N LEU A 75 3.75 -13.61 -15.08
CA LEU A 75 3.41 -12.68 -14.01
C LEU A 75 2.00 -12.94 -13.46
N VAL A 76 1.03 -13.21 -14.34
CA VAL A 76 -0.35 -13.55 -13.93
C VAL A 76 -0.40 -14.85 -13.13
N LEU A 77 0.37 -15.87 -13.51
CA LEU A 77 0.43 -17.12 -12.74
C LEU A 77 1.07 -16.93 -11.37
N LEU A 78 2.17 -16.16 -11.29
CA LEU A 78 2.79 -15.81 -10.00
C LEU A 78 1.82 -15.01 -9.12
N TYR A 79 1.08 -14.08 -9.71
CA TYR A 79 0.04 -13.33 -9.02
C TYR A 79 -1.00 -14.27 -8.39
N TRP A 80 -1.58 -15.19 -9.17
CA TRP A 80 -2.55 -16.16 -8.64
C TRP A 80 -1.94 -17.07 -7.58
N ALA A 81 -0.68 -17.48 -7.73
CA ALA A 81 0.02 -18.25 -6.72
C ALA A 81 0.18 -17.49 -5.39
N MET A 82 0.51 -16.19 -5.45
CA MET A 82 0.61 -15.33 -4.27
C MET A 82 -0.74 -15.13 -3.57
N ILE A 83 -1.83 -14.97 -4.33
CA ILE A 83 -3.18 -14.87 -3.76
C ILE A 83 -3.58 -16.19 -3.09
N ALA A 84 -3.36 -17.32 -3.75
CA ALA A 84 -3.66 -18.64 -3.17
C ALA A 84 -2.84 -18.90 -1.90
N PHE A 85 -1.56 -18.53 -1.89
CA PHE A 85 -0.70 -18.61 -0.71
C PHE A 85 -1.24 -17.73 0.44
N SER A 86 -1.62 -16.49 0.14
CA SER A 86 -2.18 -15.56 1.14
C SER A 86 -3.47 -16.10 1.75
N ILE A 87 -4.36 -16.67 0.93
CA ILE A 87 -5.60 -17.32 1.40
C ILE A 87 -5.29 -18.52 2.29
N ALA A 88 -4.32 -19.36 1.89
CA ALA A 88 -3.93 -20.54 2.67
C ALA A 88 -3.38 -20.15 4.04
N VAL A 89 -2.48 -19.18 4.10
CA VAL A 89 -1.91 -18.66 5.36
C VAL A 89 -3.00 -18.05 6.23
N ASN A 90 -3.88 -17.24 5.65
CA ASN A 90 -4.96 -16.60 6.39
C ASN A 90 -5.97 -17.62 6.96
N THR A 91 -6.27 -18.69 6.21
CA THR A 91 -7.20 -19.73 6.64
C THR A 91 -6.58 -20.68 7.67
N LEU A 92 -5.34 -21.10 7.47
CA LEU A 92 -4.72 -22.18 8.25
C LEU A 92 -3.92 -21.70 9.47
N ILE A 93 -3.40 -20.46 9.43
CA ILE A 93 -2.38 -19.97 10.38
C ILE A 93 -2.82 -18.61 10.98
N SER A 94 -4.12 -18.28 10.95
CA SER A 94 -4.65 -17.00 11.44
C SER A 94 -4.22 -16.67 12.88
N ALA A 95 -4.15 -17.67 13.75
CA ALA A 95 -3.75 -17.48 15.15
C ALA A 95 -2.26 -17.11 15.35
N LEU A 96 -1.38 -17.45 14.39
CA LEU A 96 0.05 -17.14 14.47
C LEU A 96 0.42 -15.87 13.69
N LEU A 97 -0.48 -15.35 12.85
CA LEU A 97 -0.29 -14.12 12.08
C LEU A 97 0.28 -12.96 12.91
N PRO A 98 -0.22 -12.65 14.13
CA PRO A 98 0.31 -11.52 14.90
C PRO A 98 1.80 -11.66 15.25
N ARG A 99 2.27 -12.90 15.49
CA ARG A 99 3.69 -13.16 15.77
C ARG A 99 4.53 -13.04 14.51
N VAL A 100 4.04 -13.56 13.39
CA VAL A 100 4.72 -13.48 12.09
C VAL A 100 4.83 -12.02 11.65
N GLU A 101 3.76 -11.25 11.78
CA GLU A 101 3.73 -9.83 11.46
C GLU A 101 4.74 -9.03 12.28
N SER A 102 4.83 -9.29 13.59
CA SER A 102 5.82 -8.64 14.45
C SER A 102 7.26 -8.91 14.00
N VAL A 103 7.57 -10.14 13.59
CA VAL A 103 8.89 -10.51 13.08
C VAL A 103 9.15 -9.85 11.72
N ILE A 104 8.17 -9.85 10.83
CA ILE A 104 8.26 -9.20 9.51
C ILE A 104 8.50 -7.70 9.67
N LEU A 105 7.84 -7.04 10.62
CA LEU A 105 8.04 -5.63 10.93
C LEU A 105 9.49 -5.36 11.33
N ILE A 106 10.04 -6.16 12.25
CA ILE A 106 11.44 -6.03 12.67
C ILE A 106 12.38 -6.18 11.47
N ILE A 107 12.16 -7.21 10.63
CA ILE A 107 12.98 -7.45 9.42
C ILE A 107 12.88 -6.26 8.46
N HIS A 108 11.69 -5.72 8.22
CA HIS A 108 11.50 -4.57 7.34
C HIS A 108 12.17 -3.30 7.89
N THR A 109 12.04 -3.03 9.19
CA THR A 109 12.70 -1.88 9.83
C THR A 109 14.22 -2.00 9.75
N VAL A 110 14.77 -3.16 10.11
CA VAL A 110 16.23 -3.40 10.03
C VAL A 110 16.70 -3.35 8.58
N GLY A 111 15.99 -3.97 7.65
CA GLY A 111 16.30 -3.95 6.22
C GLY A 111 16.26 -2.55 5.62
N PHE A 112 15.30 -1.72 6.04
CA PHE A 112 15.23 -0.32 5.64
C PHE A 112 16.51 0.43 6.02
N PHE A 113 16.95 0.34 7.28
CA PHE A 113 18.22 0.94 7.69
C PHE A 113 19.43 0.29 7.03
N GLY A 114 19.38 -1.02 6.79
CA GLY A 114 20.41 -1.77 6.06
C GLY A 114 20.60 -1.30 4.63
N ILE A 115 19.57 -0.77 3.97
CA ILE A 115 19.66 -0.16 2.64
C ILE A 115 19.99 1.33 2.75
N LEU A 116 19.35 2.05 3.69
CA LEU A 116 19.49 3.49 3.85
C LEU A 116 20.92 3.91 4.23
N VAL A 117 21.57 3.21 5.17
CA VAL A 117 22.91 3.59 5.66
C VAL A 117 23.97 3.49 4.55
N PRO A 118 24.09 2.36 3.81
CA PRO A 118 24.95 2.28 2.64
C PRO A 118 24.64 3.34 1.58
N LEU A 119 23.36 3.60 1.31
CA LEU A 119 22.96 4.57 0.31
C LEU A 119 23.40 5.98 0.69
N VAL A 120 23.16 6.41 1.93
CA VAL A 120 23.56 7.75 2.40
C VAL A 120 25.08 7.88 2.49
N TYR A 121 25.79 6.83 2.90
CA TYR A 121 27.24 6.94 3.11
C TYR A 121 28.06 6.79 1.82
N TRP A 122 27.63 5.92 0.90
CA TRP A 122 28.40 5.60 -0.32
C TRP A 122 27.81 6.19 -1.60
N ALA A 123 26.60 6.75 -1.61
CA ALA A 123 26.07 7.37 -2.82
C ALA A 123 26.84 8.67 -3.16
N PRO A 124 27.06 8.94 -4.45
CA PRO A 124 27.53 10.25 -4.87
C PRO A 124 26.48 11.32 -4.51
N HIS A 125 26.90 12.33 -3.77
CA HIS A 125 26.02 13.41 -3.32
C HIS A 125 25.94 14.49 -4.41
N GLY A 126 24.72 14.81 -4.85
CA GLY A 126 24.45 15.93 -5.75
C GLY A 126 24.52 17.28 -5.02
N SER A 127 24.48 18.39 -5.76
CA SER A 127 24.41 19.71 -5.14
C SER A 127 23.03 19.92 -4.47
N ALA A 128 22.98 20.64 -3.35
CA ALA A 128 21.72 20.92 -2.66
C ALA A 128 20.73 21.68 -3.56
N SER A 129 21.23 22.52 -4.47
CA SER A 129 20.40 23.17 -5.48
C SER A 129 19.72 22.12 -6.35
N ASP A 130 20.48 21.17 -6.90
CA ASP A 130 19.91 20.13 -7.76
C ASP A 130 18.85 19.31 -7.03
N VAL A 131 19.07 18.96 -5.76
CA VAL A 131 18.09 18.17 -4.98
C VAL A 131 16.76 18.91 -4.80
N PHE A 132 16.78 20.22 -4.56
CA PHE A 132 15.56 20.99 -4.28
C PHE A 132 14.95 21.68 -5.51
N THR A 133 15.71 21.86 -6.59
CA THR A 133 15.25 22.58 -7.78
C THR A 133 15.11 21.73 -9.04
N LEU A 134 15.69 20.52 -9.07
CA LEU A 134 15.61 19.66 -10.24
C LEU A 134 14.29 18.87 -10.25
N PHE A 135 13.39 19.26 -11.15
CA PHE A 135 12.19 18.48 -11.44
C PHE A 135 12.39 17.68 -12.73
N LEU A 136 12.33 16.34 -12.62
CA LEU A 136 12.51 15.45 -13.76
C LEU A 136 11.16 14.98 -14.30
N ASN A 137 10.92 15.18 -15.59
CA ASN A 137 9.77 14.65 -16.31
C ASN A 137 10.18 13.47 -17.21
N GLN A 138 10.54 12.35 -16.57
CA GLN A 138 10.93 11.12 -17.28
C GLN A 138 9.73 10.40 -17.93
N GLY A 139 8.51 10.78 -17.56
CA GLY A 139 7.28 10.24 -18.14
C GLY A 139 6.88 10.86 -19.48
N GLY A 140 7.60 11.89 -19.94
CA GLY A 140 7.29 12.57 -21.21
C GLY A 140 5.95 13.32 -21.20
N TRP A 141 5.48 13.75 -20.02
CA TRP A 141 4.22 14.46 -19.88
C TRP A 141 4.29 15.85 -20.52
N SER A 142 3.16 16.36 -20.99
CA SER A 142 3.10 17.68 -21.66
C SER A 142 3.53 18.85 -20.78
N THR A 143 3.38 18.73 -19.46
CA THR A 143 3.78 19.78 -18.50
C THR A 143 4.46 19.18 -17.27
N GLN A 144 5.36 19.95 -16.67
CA GLN A 144 6.03 19.56 -15.42
C GLN A 144 5.05 19.42 -14.26
N THR A 145 4.01 20.25 -14.22
CA THR A 145 2.93 20.19 -13.25
C THR A 145 2.16 18.88 -13.32
N LEU A 146 1.83 18.42 -14.53
CA LEU A 146 1.19 17.11 -14.71
C LEU A 146 2.10 15.98 -14.24
N SER A 147 3.39 16.02 -14.59
CA SER A 147 4.37 15.04 -14.11
C SER A 147 4.48 15.02 -12.58
N PHE A 148 4.38 16.18 -11.92
CA PHE A 148 4.39 16.29 -10.46
C PHE A 148 3.14 15.65 -9.84
N PHE A 149 1.93 15.98 -10.33
CA PHE A 149 0.69 15.39 -9.81
C PHE A 149 0.57 13.88 -10.09
N VAL A 150 1.15 13.39 -11.18
CA VAL A 150 1.23 11.94 -11.40
C VAL A 150 2.24 11.30 -10.42
N GLY A 151 3.37 11.96 -10.17
CA GLY A 151 4.39 11.48 -9.24
C GLY A 151 3.92 11.39 -7.78
N ILE A 152 3.04 12.29 -7.33
CA ILE A 152 2.56 12.32 -5.94
C ILE A 152 1.69 11.10 -5.58
N ILE A 153 1.16 10.38 -6.56
CA ILE A 153 0.30 9.20 -6.35
C ILE A 153 1.04 8.10 -5.59
N GLY A 154 2.36 7.93 -5.83
CA GLY A 154 3.18 6.92 -5.15
C GLY A 154 3.25 7.11 -3.63
N PRO A 155 3.68 8.29 -3.14
CA PRO A 155 3.64 8.62 -1.72
C PRO A 155 2.23 8.51 -1.11
N VAL A 156 1.19 8.94 -1.83
CA VAL A 156 -0.21 8.83 -1.35
C VAL A 156 -0.59 7.37 -1.10
N PHE A 157 -0.19 6.45 -1.97
CA PHE A 157 -0.44 5.02 -1.78
C PHE A 157 0.16 4.47 -0.48
N SER A 158 1.31 5.01 -0.04
CA SER A 158 1.96 4.58 1.21
C SER A 158 1.18 5.01 2.46
N LEU A 159 0.38 6.07 2.37
CA LEU A 159 -0.44 6.58 3.48
C LEU A 159 -1.78 5.83 3.63
N LEU A 160 -2.17 5.01 2.66
CA LEU A 160 -3.44 4.26 2.70
C LEU A 160 -3.49 3.21 3.83
N GLY A 161 -2.34 2.81 4.38
CA GLY A 161 -2.27 1.82 5.46
C GLY A 161 -2.85 2.27 6.80
N GLU A 162 -3.08 3.57 7.00
CA GLU A 162 -3.56 4.13 8.27
C GLU A 162 -5.00 3.71 8.63
N GLU A 163 -5.80 3.28 7.64
CA GLU A 163 -7.21 2.89 7.86
C GLU A 163 -7.36 1.55 8.60
N MET A 164 -6.36 0.66 8.52
CA MET A 164 -6.38 -0.67 9.17
C MET A 164 -6.44 -0.58 10.70
N ALA A 165 -5.82 0.42 11.30
CA ALA A 165 -5.73 0.55 12.75
C ALA A 165 -7.11 0.68 13.43
N PHE A 166 -8.08 1.32 12.76
CA PHE A 166 -9.42 1.56 13.32
C PHE A 166 -10.31 0.32 13.31
N HIS A 167 -10.08 -0.59 12.36
CA HIS A 167 -10.85 -1.84 12.27
C HIS A 167 -10.45 -2.84 13.36
N ILE A 168 -9.26 -2.70 13.95
CA ILE A 168 -8.71 -3.63 14.94
C ILE A 168 -8.93 -3.12 16.38
N THR A 169 -9.21 -1.83 16.59
CA THR A 169 -9.32 -1.18 17.91
C THR A 169 -10.53 -1.57 18.79
N LEU A 170 -11.33 -2.57 18.43
CA LEU A 170 -12.42 -3.07 19.26
C LEU A 170 -12.27 -4.58 19.53
N ASN A 171 -11.26 -4.92 20.33
CA ASN A 171 -11.27 -6.13 21.12
C ASN A 171 -10.60 -5.87 22.47
N ASN A 172 -11.32 -5.19 23.35
CA ASN A 172 -11.16 -5.18 24.81
C ASN A 172 -12.49 -4.82 25.44
#